data_AF-A0A4R7VRZ9-F1
#
_entry.id   AF-A0A4R7VRZ9-F1
#
_cell.length_a   1.000
_cell.length_b   1.000
_cell.length_c   1.000
_cell.angle_alpha   90.00
_cell.angle_beta   90.00
_cell.angle_gamma   90.00
#
_symmetry.space_group_name_H-M   'P 1'
#
loop_
_entity.id
_entity.type
_entity.pdbx_description
1 polymer ?
#
loop_
_entity_poly.entity_id
_entity_poly.type
_entity_poly.pdbx_seq_one_letter_code
_entity_poly.pdbx_strand_id
1 'polypeptide(L)'
;MSKTMPSNILTTTSAAGSLLTAFRAHVRRRVLPAPVSLGFDAGSREIAIQPEGQTNLVTQLGNVLLWAYTLSDVTAKWWRTDGDRLHISIRGRTTTGARVRVYGGGHFSECLGLVSLAPDETDGVSIDELYLFHTALREHRQHEREVA
;
A
#
# COMPACT_ATOMS: atom_id res chain seq x y z
N MET A 1 -8.85 37.37 46.46
CA MET A 1 -8.74 37.28 44.99
C MET A 1 -7.97 36.02 44.66
N SER A 2 -8.66 34.95 44.24
CA SER A 2 -8.04 33.65 43.95
C SER A 2 -7.53 33.64 42.50
N LYS A 3 -6.25 33.34 42.32
CA LYS A 3 -5.55 33.39 41.03
C LYS A 3 -5.61 32.00 40.40
N THR A 4 -6.57 31.77 39.51
CA THR A 4 -6.69 30.52 38.74
C THR A 4 -5.51 30.41 37.78
N MET A 5 -4.61 29.46 38.02
CA MET A 5 -3.54 29.09 37.08
C MET A 5 -4.17 28.34 35.90
N PRO A 6 -3.81 28.66 34.64
CA PRO A 6 -4.23 27.86 33.49
C PRO A 6 -3.56 26.48 33.57
N SER A 7 -4.39 25.44 33.69
CA SER A 7 -3.95 24.06 33.56
C SER A 7 -3.59 23.82 32.09
N ASN A 8 -2.30 23.87 31.77
CA ASN A 8 -1.78 23.42 30.48
C ASN A 8 -1.85 21.89 30.44
N ILE A 9 -3.00 21.35 30.04
CA ILE A 9 -3.14 19.94 29.70
C ILE A 9 -2.41 19.75 28.36
N LEU A 10 -1.12 19.43 28.42
CA LEU A 10 -0.38 18.87 27.29
C LEU A 10 -0.96 17.49 27.00
N THR A 11 -1.96 17.41 26.12
CA THR A 11 -2.51 16.13 25.65
C THR A 11 -1.42 15.40 24.88
N THR A 12 -0.68 14.52 25.57
CA THR A 12 0.38 13.72 24.96
C THR A 12 -0.31 12.67 24.10
N THR A 13 -0.40 12.92 22.80
CA THR A 13 -0.98 11.94 21.87
C THR A 13 0.02 10.81 21.70
N SER A 14 -0.41 9.56 21.92
CA SER A 14 0.43 8.40 21.67
C SER A 14 0.85 8.35 20.20
N ALA A 15 2.00 7.74 19.89
CA ALA A 15 2.47 7.60 18.51
C ALA A 15 1.39 6.96 17.61
N ALA A 16 0.69 5.93 18.10
CA ALA A 16 -0.44 5.32 17.41
C ALA A 16 -1.61 6.30 17.19
N GLY A 17 -1.95 7.14 18.16
CA GLY A 17 -2.98 8.17 18.02
C GLY A 17 -2.64 9.22 16.96
N SER A 18 -1.36 9.61 16.88
CA SER A 18 -0.87 10.51 15.83
C SER A 18 -0.95 9.87 14.45
N LEU A 19 -0.57 8.59 14.32
CA LEU A 19 -0.67 7.86 13.05
C LEU A 19 -2.13 7.67 12.61
N LEU A 20 -3.04 7.36 13.54
CA LEU A 20 -4.48 7.27 13.23
C LEU A 20 -5.04 8.62 12.75
N THR A 21 -4.62 9.72 13.39
CA THR A 21 -5.02 11.07 12.97
C THR A 21 -4.50 11.38 11.57
N ALA A 22 -3.24 11.04 11.28
CA ALA A 22 -2.66 11.22 9.97
C ALA A 22 -3.35 10.36 8.89
N PHE A 23 -3.67 9.10 9.21
CA PHE A 23 -4.44 8.21 8.32
C PHE A 23 -5.82 8.82 8.00
N ARG A 24 -6.57 9.24 9.03
CA ARG A 24 -7.88 9.88 8.86
C ARG A 24 -7.80 11.13 7.99
N ALA A 25 -6.80 11.98 8.24
CA ALA A 25 -6.58 13.18 7.43
C ALA A 25 -6.26 12.84 5.97
N HIS A 26 -5.49 11.76 5.72
CA HIS A 26 -5.16 11.29 4.38
C HIS A 26 -6.40 10.78 3.63
N VAL A 27 -7.24 9.96 4.24
CA VAL A 27 -8.37 9.34 3.52
C VAL A 27 -9.59 10.24 3.39
N ARG A 28 -9.76 11.26 4.24
CA ARG A 28 -10.99 12.08 4.33
C ARG A 28 -11.46 12.72 3.02
N ARG A 29 -10.56 12.99 2.07
CA ARG A 29 -10.87 13.67 0.79
C ARG A 29 -10.57 12.81 -0.43
N ARG A 30 -10.43 11.50 -0.26
CA ARG A 30 -10.01 10.59 -1.32
C ARG A 30 -10.99 9.43 -1.42
N VAL A 31 -11.34 9.07 -2.65
CA VAL A 31 -12.00 7.80 -2.93
C VAL A 31 -10.88 6.80 -3.20
N LEU A 32 -10.62 5.94 -2.22
CA LEU A 32 -9.58 4.93 -2.28
C LEU A 32 -10.18 3.55 -2.04
N PRO A 33 -9.61 2.48 -2.62
CA PRO A 33 -9.98 1.12 -2.28
C PRO A 33 -9.93 0.90 -0.77
N ALA A 34 -10.96 0.28 -0.21
CA ALA A 34 -11.07 0.12 1.24
C ALA A 34 -9.93 -0.78 1.76
N PRO A 35 -9.34 -0.49 2.92
CA PRO A 35 -8.35 -1.37 3.50
C PRO A 35 -9.01 -2.62 4.09
N VAL A 36 -8.50 -3.81 3.75
CA VAL A 36 -8.83 -5.07 4.43
C VAL A 36 -7.94 -5.32 5.64
N SER A 37 -6.76 -4.68 5.67
CA SER A 37 -5.86 -4.67 6.83
C SER A 37 -5.27 -3.28 7.00
N LEU A 38 -5.26 -2.82 8.26
CA LEU A 38 -4.72 -1.54 8.67
C LEU A 38 -3.90 -1.71 9.95
N GLY A 39 -2.63 -1.35 9.89
CA GLY A 39 -1.71 -1.43 11.03
C GLY A 39 -1.07 -0.08 11.33
N PHE A 40 -0.82 0.18 12.61
CA PHE A 40 -0.11 1.37 13.09
C PHE A 40 1.12 0.94 13.87
N ASP A 41 2.29 1.06 13.28
CA ASP A 41 3.55 0.73 13.93
C ASP A 41 4.16 2.00 14.55
N ALA A 42 4.06 2.09 15.88
CA ALA A 42 4.62 3.20 16.65
C ALA A 42 6.15 3.26 16.62
N GLY A 43 6.83 2.11 16.51
CA GLY A 43 8.28 2.00 16.51
C GLY A 43 8.88 2.53 15.20
N SER A 44 8.36 2.09 14.07
CA SER A 44 8.78 2.58 12.75
C SER A 44 8.09 3.88 12.32
N ARG A 45 7.07 4.31 13.07
CA ARG A 45 6.17 5.45 12.75
C ARG A 45 5.55 5.30 11.35
N GLU A 46 5.07 4.11 11.05
CA GLU A 46 4.55 3.72 9.72
C GLU A 46 3.09 3.25 9.83
N ILE A 47 2.28 3.66 8.85
CA ILE A 47 0.93 3.14 8.64
C ILE A 47 1.03 2.03 7.58
N ALA A 48 0.65 0.80 7.93
CA ALA A 48 0.63 -0.33 7.02
C ALA A 48 -0.79 -0.54 6.49
N ILE A 49 -0.95 -0.63 5.17
CA ILE A 49 -2.24 -0.70 4.49
C ILE A 49 -2.23 -1.85 3.49
N GLN A 50 -3.18 -2.77 3.63
CA GLN A 50 -3.53 -3.71 2.55
C GLN A 50 -4.90 -3.30 2.01
N PRO A 51 -4.98 -2.79 0.77
CA PRO A 51 -6.27 -2.53 0.15
C PRO A 51 -6.97 -3.85 -0.15
N GLU A 52 -8.29 -3.79 -0.29
CA GLU A 52 -9.10 -4.86 -0.86
C GLU A 52 -8.61 -5.22 -2.27
N GLY A 53 -9.05 -6.37 -2.77
CA GLY A 53 -8.66 -6.85 -4.11
C GLY A 53 -8.83 -8.36 -4.32
N GLN A 54 -9.27 -9.08 -3.28
CA GLN A 54 -9.50 -10.54 -3.32
C GLN A 54 -8.23 -11.30 -3.75
N THR A 55 -8.35 -12.56 -4.18
CA THR A 55 -7.22 -13.40 -4.62
C THR A 55 -6.73 -13.08 -6.04
N ASN A 56 -7.16 -11.96 -6.62
CA ASN A 56 -6.93 -11.61 -8.02
C ASN A 56 -5.76 -10.61 -8.13
N LEU A 57 -4.64 -11.04 -8.74
CA LEU A 57 -3.44 -10.20 -8.84
C LEU A 57 -3.68 -8.85 -9.54
N VAL A 58 -4.45 -8.83 -10.63
CA VAL A 58 -4.73 -7.60 -11.40
C VAL A 58 -5.49 -6.59 -10.55
N THR A 59 -6.58 -7.01 -9.91
CA THR A 59 -7.37 -6.13 -9.03
C THR A 59 -6.54 -5.64 -7.84
N GLN A 60 -5.79 -6.54 -7.20
CA GLN A 60 -4.96 -6.19 -6.05
C GLN A 60 -3.87 -5.19 -6.43
N LEU A 61 -3.19 -5.38 -7.57
CA LEU A 61 -2.17 -4.46 -8.05
C LEU A 61 -2.76 -3.09 -8.43
N GLY A 62 -3.90 -3.06 -9.13
CA GLY A 62 -4.60 -1.82 -9.44
C GLY A 62 -4.95 -1.03 -8.16
N ASN A 63 -5.42 -1.71 -7.13
CA ASN A 63 -5.76 -1.07 -5.86
C ASN A 63 -4.52 -0.57 -5.09
N VAL A 64 -3.41 -1.32 -5.12
CA VAL A 64 -2.12 -0.88 -4.56
C VAL A 64 -1.60 0.36 -5.29
N LEU A 65 -1.70 0.41 -6.63
CA LEU A 65 -1.30 1.57 -7.45
C LEU A 65 -2.16 2.81 -7.15
N LEU A 66 -3.48 2.65 -7.01
CA LEU A 66 -4.37 3.76 -6.65
C LEU A 66 -3.97 4.43 -5.33
N TRP A 67 -3.55 3.63 -4.34
CA TRP A 67 -3.00 4.16 -3.10
C TRP A 67 -1.64 4.84 -3.31
N ALA A 68 -0.74 4.22 -4.10
CA ALA A 68 0.59 4.74 -4.38
C ALA A 68 0.56 6.15 -4.99
N TYR A 69 -0.34 6.41 -5.94
CA TYR A 69 -0.49 7.72 -6.58
C TYR A 69 -0.96 8.83 -5.63
N THR A 70 -1.34 8.51 -4.39
CA THR A 70 -1.70 9.52 -3.38
C THR A 70 -0.54 9.90 -2.47
N LEU A 71 0.61 9.24 -2.59
CA LEU A 71 1.77 9.39 -1.73
C LEU A 71 2.89 10.17 -2.44
N SER A 72 3.72 10.84 -1.66
CA SER A 72 5.00 11.40 -2.13
C SER A 72 6.17 10.48 -1.77
N ASP A 73 7.33 10.73 -2.39
CA ASP A 73 8.60 10.04 -2.11
C ASP A 73 8.47 8.52 -2.21
N VAL A 74 7.81 8.08 -3.29
CA VAL A 74 7.40 6.70 -3.45
C VAL A 74 8.59 5.82 -3.83
N THR A 75 8.73 4.71 -3.13
CA THR A 75 9.64 3.61 -3.45
C THR A 75 8.83 2.32 -3.48
N ALA A 76 9.15 1.41 -4.39
CA ALA A 76 8.48 0.12 -4.46
C ALA A 76 9.49 -1.02 -4.58
N LYS A 77 9.06 -2.17 -4.10
CA LYS A 77 9.75 -3.44 -4.26
C LYS A 77 8.74 -4.55 -4.43
N TRP A 78 9.16 -5.61 -5.09
CA TRP A 78 8.44 -6.86 -5.16
C TRP A 78 9.35 -8.02 -4.77
N TRP A 79 8.75 -9.14 -4.38
CA TRP A 79 9.50 -10.35 -4.11
C TRP A 79 8.61 -11.56 -4.35
N ARG A 80 9.25 -12.67 -4.72
CA ARG A 80 8.59 -13.98 -4.77
C ARG A 80 8.83 -14.67 -3.44
N THR A 81 7.77 -15.10 -2.77
CA THR A 81 7.91 -15.92 -1.55
C THR A 81 8.21 -17.37 -1.91
N ASP A 82 8.81 -18.11 -0.99
CA ASP A 82 8.88 -19.58 -0.98
C ASP A 82 7.54 -20.27 -1.34
N GLY A 83 6.40 -19.75 -0.90
CA GLY A 83 5.04 -20.25 -1.17
C GLY A 83 4.44 -19.87 -2.54
N ASP A 84 5.26 -19.52 -3.52
CA ASP A 84 4.86 -19.14 -4.90
C ASP A 84 3.85 -17.98 -4.97
N ARG A 85 4.09 -16.94 -4.15
CA ARG A 85 3.31 -15.70 -4.20
C ARG A 85 4.18 -14.54 -4.65
N LEU A 86 3.64 -13.69 -5.51
CA LEU A 86 4.20 -12.37 -5.73
C LEU A 86 3.70 -11.46 -4.62
N HIS A 87 4.61 -10.82 -3.91
CA HIS A 87 4.32 -9.76 -2.97
C HIS A 87 4.86 -8.44 -3.48
N ILE A 88 4.10 -7.38 -3.27
CA ILE A 88 4.42 -6.02 -3.70
C ILE A 88 4.27 -5.12 -2.48
N SER A 89 5.27 -4.27 -2.25
CA SER A 89 5.25 -3.29 -1.18
C SER A 89 5.71 -1.94 -1.71
N ILE A 90 4.83 -0.96 -1.55
CA ILE A 90 5.07 0.43 -1.90
C ILE A 90 5.18 1.21 -0.59
N ARG A 91 6.22 2.04 -0.46
CA ARG A 91 6.39 2.98 0.64
C ARG A 91 6.35 4.40 0.12
N GLY A 92 5.79 5.30 0.90
CA GLY A 92 5.77 6.73 0.60
C GLY A 92 5.31 7.54 1.80
N ARG A 93 4.92 8.79 1.56
CA ARG A 93 4.45 9.71 2.60
C ARG A 93 3.10 10.33 2.26
N THR A 94 2.26 10.53 3.27
CA THR A 94 1.05 11.34 3.14
C THR A 94 1.41 12.82 2.97
N THR A 95 0.42 13.64 2.59
CA THR A 95 0.57 15.10 2.57
C THR A 95 0.85 15.72 3.95
N THR A 96 0.55 14.98 5.03
CA THR A 96 0.89 15.36 6.41
C THR A 96 2.27 14.84 6.85
N GLY A 97 3.02 14.19 5.95
CA GLY A 97 4.37 13.69 6.17
C GLY A 97 4.45 12.30 6.83
N ALA A 98 3.31 11.67 7.17
CA ALA A 98 3.28 10.36 7.80
C ALA A 98 3.76 9.28 6.82
N ARG A 99 4.58 8.34 7.29
CA ARG A 99 5.06 7.21 6.48
C ARG A 99 3.94 6.21 6.27
N VAL A 100 3.79 5.76 5.03
CA VAL A 100 2.79 4.76 4.65
C VAL A 100 3.50 3.64 3.91
N ARG A 101 3.13 2.41 4.21
CA ARG A 101 3.43 1.22 3.43
C ARG A 101 2.14 0.59 2.94
N VAL A 102 1.98 0.56 1.63
CA VAL A 102 0.86 -0.10 0.94
C VAL A 102 1.38 -1.41 0.40
N TYR A 103 0.69 -2.52 0.65
CA TYR A 103 1.15 -3.82 0.20
C TYR A 103 0.00 -4.69 -0.32
N GLY A 104 0.35 -5.63 -1.18
CA GLY A 104 -0.57 -6.57 -1.80
C GLY A 104 0.19 -7.66 -2.54
N GLY A 105 -0.53 -8.50 -3.26
CA GLY A 105 0.08 -9.61 -3.99
C GLY A 105 -0.94 -10.62 -4.49
N GLY A 106 -0.45 -11.63 -5.19
CA GLY A 106 -1.25 -12.69 -5.79
C GLY A 106 -0.42 -13.96 -5.97
N HIS A 107 -0.95 -14.95 -6.67
CA HIS A 107 -0.16 -16.11 -7.04
C HIS A 107 0.91 -15.72 -8.05
N PHE A 108 2.13 -16.23 -7.90
CA PHE A 108 3.22 -15.89 -8.81
C PHE A 108 2.96 -16.41 -10.24
N SER A 109 2.24 -17.53 -10.36
CA SER A 109 1.76 -18.06 -11.65
C SER A 109 0.87 -17.08 -12.43
N GLU A 110 0.17 -16.15 -11.76
CA GLU A 110 -0.61 -15.09 -12.42
C GLU A 110 0.27 -14.02 -13.08
N CYS A 111 1.60 -14.05 -12.90
CA CYS A 111 2.51 -13.09 -13.52
C CYS A 111 2.80 -13.39 -15.00
N LEU A 112 2.41 -14.57 -15.51
CA LEU A 112 2.51 -14.95 -16.92
C LEU A 112 3.93 -14.81 -17.51
N GLY A 113 4.96 -15.00 -16.68
CA GLY A 113 6.37 -14.85 -17.09
C GLY A 113 6.85 -13.41 -17.29
N LEU A 114 6.02 -12.41 -17.00
CA LEU A 114 6.38 -10.98 -17.10
C LEU A 114 7.33 -10.53 -15.98
N VAL A 115 7.45 -11.32 -14.92
CA VAL A 115 8.33 -11.06 -13.76
C VAL A 115 9.28 -12.22 -13.61
N SER A 116 10.58 -11.93 -13.61
CA SER A 116 11.64 -12.92 -13.45
C SER A 116 12.23 -12.83 -12.04
N LEU A 117 11.64 -13.56 -11.10
CA LEU A 117 12.13 -13.68 -9.71
C LEU A 117 12.25 -15.16 -9.32
N ALA A 118 13.43 -15.56 -8.86
CA ALA A 118 13.64 -16.82 -8.16
C ALA A 118 12.89 -16.83 -6.81
N PRO A 119 12.61 -18.01 -6.23
CA PRO A 119 12.06 -18.08 -4.87
C PRO A 119 12.93 -17.31 -3.88
N ASP A 120 12.29 -16.52 -3.02
CA ASP A 120 12.86 -15.58 -2.05
C ASP A 120 13.67 -14.41 -2.64
N GLU A 121 13.70 -14.26 -3.97
CA GLU A 121 14.30 -13.11 -4.63
C GLU A 121 13.45 -11.86 -4.43
N THR A 122 14.13 -10.75 -4.14
CA THR A 122 13.55 -9.42 -3.99
C THR A 122 14.23 -8.47 -4.94
N ASP A 123 13.46 -7.60 -5.58
CA ASP A 123 13.99 -6.56 -6.45
C ASP A 123 13.26 -5.22 -6.24
N GLY A 124 13.96 -4.13 -6.54
CA GLY A 124 13.39 -2.80 -6.62
C GLY A 124 12.56 -2.67 -7.91
N VAL A 125 11.46 -1.95 -7.84
CA VAL A 125 10.60 -1.72 -9.01
C VAL A 125 10.06 -0.30 -8.98
N SER A 126 9.97 0.34 -10.13
CA SER A 126 9.34 1.66 -10.26
C SER A 126 7.82 1.56 -10.31
N ILE A 127 7.13 2.68 -10.05
CA ILE A 127 5.67 2.75 -10.19
C ILE A 127 5.24 2.56 -11.65
N ASP A 128 6.05 3.05 -12.59
CA ASP A 128 5.76 2.91 -14.02
C ASP A 128 5.86 1.45 -14.48
N GLU A 129 6.88 0.71 -14.01
CA GLU A 129 6.99 -0.74 -14.26
C GLU A 129 5.80 -1.52 -13.67
N LEU A 130 5.38 -1.18 -12.44
CA LEU A 130 4.19 -1.78 -11.85
C LEU A 130 2.91 -1.44 -12.64
N TYR A 131 2.80 -0.23 -13.19
CA TYR A 131 1.67 0.18 -14.02
C TYR A 131 1.65 -0.56 -15.37
N LEU A 132 2.82 -0.72 -16.02
CA LEU A 132 2.97 -1.49 -17.24
C LEU A 132 2.63 -2.96 -17.00
N PHE A 133 3.13 -3.54 -15.90
CA PHE A 133 2.81 -4.91 -15.49
C PHE A 133 1.30 -5.09 -15.27
N HIS A 134 0.65 -4.19 -14.53
CA HIS A 134 -0.80 -4.19 -14.34
C HIS A 134 -1.57 -4.15 -15.67
N THR A 135 -1.14 -3.29 -16.59
CA THR A 135 -1.79 -3.12 -17.90
C THR A 135 -1.69 -4.38 -18.74
N ALA A 136 -0.50 -4.98 -18.82
CA ALA A 136 -0.28 -6.23 -19.55
C ALA A 136 -1.14 -7.39 -19.00
N LEU A 137 -1.23 -7.53 -17.67
CA LEU A 137 -2.10 -8.55 -17.07
C LEU A 137 -3.58 -8.31 -17.37
N ARG A 138 -4.02 -7.05 -17.39
CA ARG A 138 -5.41 -6.70 -17.69
C ARG A 138 -5.76 -7.03 -19.13
N GLU A 139 -4.89 -6.71 -20.07
CA GLU A 139 -5.06 -7.01 -21.50
C GLU A 139 -5.12 -8.52 -21.75
N HIS A 140 -4.23 -9.29 -21.13
CA HIS A 140 -4.26 -10.74 -21.24
C HIS A 140 -5.61 -11.34 -20.80
N ARG A 141 -6.13 -10.90 -19.66
CA ARG A 141 -7.42 -11.38 -19.14
C ARG A 141 -8.62 -10.95 -19.98
N GLN A 142 -8.53 -9.80 -20.64
CA GLN A 142 -9.57 -9.39 -21.57
C GLN A 142 -9.56 -10.32 -22.80
N HIS A 143 -8.37 -10.59 -23.35
CA HIS A 143 -8.22 -11.51 -24.47
C HIS A 143 -8.75 -12.91 -24.16
N GLU A 144 -8.42 -13.48 -22.99
CA GLU A 144 -8.93 -14.79 -22.55
C GLU A 144 -10.46 -14.85 -22.46
N ARG A 145 -11.13 -13.74 -22.13
CA ARG A 145 -12.61 -13.68 -22.04
C ARG A 145 -13.28 -13.57 -23.41
N GLU A 146 -12.62 -13.00 -24.40
CA GLU A 146 -13.16 -12.83 -25.75
C GLU A 146 -13.06 -14.12 -26.58
N VAL A 147 -12.13 -15.01 -26.23
CA VAL A 147 -11.88 -16.28 -26.93
C VAL A 147 -12.58 -17.50 -26.30
N ALA A 148 -13.19 -17.34 -25.13
CA ALA A 148 -13.90 -18.38 -24.38
C ALA A 148 -15.41 -18.37 -24.66
#